data_AF-A0A5E4KG18-F1
#
_entry.id   AF-A0A5E4KG18-F1
#
_cell.length_a   1.000
_cell.length_b   1.000
_cell.length_c   1.000
_cell.angle_alpha   90.00
_cell.angle_beta   90.00
_cell.angle_gamma   90.00
#
_symmetry.space_group_name_H-M   'P 1'
#
loop_
_entity.id
_entity.type
_entity.pdbx_description
1 polymer ?
#
loop_
_entity_poly.entity_id
_entity_poly.type
_entity_poly.pdbx_seq_one_letter_code
_entity_poly.pdbx_strand_id
1 'polypeptide(L)'
;MSDMDEFDFDRAIGDADELVLIGSALKTGIFSALTTGKDIDTLTRELSADRRAIYIVLEALCGMGYVEKKKGMYIISDRARPLFIEGGDDYVGGYLPHFMNKMKAWLELPLIIKGEKPGRKKPESISAFMNAMASRPDAMVEKVVDECLMRKKDAVSVLDLGGGPGKYARAFVKRGLKAVLFDMPETIDHVSSAFGLTGVSDLTLMKGDFTDVGFVREFNEQTFDIVFMGNITHIYSEDENRVLLMRAGKLVKNTGIVAIEDFVRGSSPSAEMFAVNMLASTERGGTWTESQYREWLTDAGFSYVEVIDFDGREKQLITAVMEII
;
A
#
# COMPACT_ATOMS: atom_id res chain seq x y z
N MET A 1 -35.41 -2.22 -4.18
CA MET A 1 -34.51 -2.88 -5.15
C MET A 1 -33.95 -1.75 -5.97
N SER A 2 -32.78 -1.26 -5.56
CA SER A 2 -32.14 -0.10 -6.17
C SER A 2 -31.78 -0.41 -7.62
N ASP A 3 -31.94 0.59 -8.48
CA ASP A 3 -31.38 0.64 -9.82
C ASP A 3 -29.91 0.20 -9.75
N MET A 4 -29.62 -1.04 -10.13
CA MET A 4 -28.29 -1.34 -10.63
C MET A 4 -28.26 -0.64 -11.98
N ASP A 5 -27.49 0.44 -12.07
CA ASP A 5 -27.07 0.94 -13.38
C ASP A 5 -26.63 -0.26 -14.21
N GLU A 6 -27.25 -0.43 -15.38
CA GLU A 6 -26.95 -1.55 -16.27
C GLU A 6 -25.45 -1.57 -16.54
N PHE A 7 -24.81 -2.71 -16.30
CA PHE A 7 -23.36 -2.84 -16.47
C PHE A 7 -22.99 -2.57 -17.93
N ASP A 8 -22.34 -1.44 -18.17
CA ASP A 8 -21.85 -1.06 -19.51
C ASP A 8 -20.57 -1.84 -19.82
N PHE A 9 -20.76 -2.96 -20.52
CA PHE A 9 -19.67 -3.88 -20.87
C PHE A 9 -18.65 -3.25 -21.83
N ASP A 10 -19.11 -2.42 -22.77
CA ASP A 10 -18.24 -1.79 -23.76
C ASP A 10 -17.37 -0.71 -23.12
N ARG A 11 -17.94 0.10 -22.22
CA ARG A 11 -17.17 1.05 -21.42
C ARG A 11 -16.14 0.35 -20.54
N ALA A 12 -16.52 -0.74 -19.87
CA ALA A 12 -15.60 -1.49 -19.01
C ALA A 12 -14.41 -2.07 -19.78
N ILE A 13 -14.64 -2.57 -21.01
CA ILE A 13 -13.56 -3.01 -21.90
C ILE A 13 -12.68 -1.83 -22.32
N GLY A 14 -13.28 -0.72 -22.73
CA GLY A 14 -12.54 0.47 -23.15
C GLY A 14 -11.61 0.99 -22.04
N ASP A 15 -12.13 1.11 -20.82
CA ASP A 15 -11.35 1.55 -19.66
C ASP A 15 -10.20 0.57 -19.34
N ALA A 16 -10.44 -0.74 -19.48
CA ALA A 16 -9.42 -1.77 -19.27
C ALA A 16 -8.32 -1.72 -20.34
N ASP A 17 -8.68 -1.58 -21.62
CA ASP A 17 -7.74 -1.49 -22.74
C ASP A 17 -6.83 -0.26 -22.61
N GLU A 18 -7.41 0.89 -22.29
CA GLU A 18 -6.68 2.13 -22.04
C GLU A 18 -5.68 1.96 -20.89
N LEU A 19 -6.14 1.40 -19.77
CA LEU A 19 -5.30 1.21 -18.58
C LEU A 19 -4.13 0.25 -18.85
N VAL A 20 -4.38 -0.85 -19.57
CA VAL A 20 -3.33 -1.82 -19.96
C VAL A 20 -2.33 -1.18 -20.91
N LEU A 21 -2.79 -0.39 -21.88
CA LEU A 21 -1.92 0.29 -22.85
C LEU A 21 -1.02 1.32 -22.15
N ILE A 22 -1.59 2.18 -21.29
CA ILE A 22 -0.82 3.18 -20.53
C ILE A 22 0.16 2.49 -19.57
N GLY A 23 -0.27 1.45 -18.86
CA GLY A 23 0.59 0.69 -17.94
C GLY A 23 1.76 0.04 -18.68
N SER A 24 1.51 -0.47 -19.89
CA SER A 24 2.55 -1.02 -20.76
C SER A 24 3.52 0.05 -21.24
N ALA A 25 3.02 1.20 -21.70
CA ALA A 25 3.85 2.31 -22.18
C ALA A 25 4.74 2.87 -21.07
N LEU A 26 4.21 3.00 -19.85
CA LEU A 26 4.97 3.38 -18.66
C LEU A 26 6.09 2.37 -18.38
N LYS A 27 5.77 1.08 -18.35
CA LYS A 27 6.75 0.01 -18.08
C LYS A 27 7.85 -0.07 -19.16
N THR A 28 7.54 0.24 -20.41
CA THR A 28 8.51 0.31 -21.51
C THR A 28 9.38 1.57 -21.45
N GLY A 29 9.07 2.56 -20.59
CA GLY A 29 9.84 3.80 -20.47
C GLY A 29 9.49 4.85 -21.54
N ILE A 30 8.34 4.70 -22.23
CA ILE A 30 7.92 5.62 -23.29
C ILE A 30 7.73 7.04 -22.73
N PHE A 31 7.01 7.18 -21.61
CA PHE A 31 6.73 8.51 -21.04
C PHE A 31 8.02 9.22 -20.60
N SER A 32 8.93 8.52 -19.91
CA SER A 32 10.22 9.07 -19.49
C SER A 32 11.09 9.50 -20.68
N ALA A 33 11.10 8.72 -21.76
CA ALA A 33 11.84 9.06 -22.97
C ALA A 33 11.27 10.31 -23.67
N LEU A 34 9.98 10.59 -23.52
CA LEU A 34 9.27 11.69 -24.20
C LEU A 34 9.22 13.00 -23.41
N THR A 35 10.01 13.14 -22.34
CA THR A 35 10.16 14.41 -21.60
C THR A 35 10.66 15.56 -22.48
N THR A 36 11.39 15.23 -23.54
CA THR A 36 11.75 16.10 -24.65
C THR A 36 11.21 15.53 -25.97
N GLY A 37 10.98 16.40 -26.96
CA GLY A 37 10.47 15.97 -28.26
C GLY A 37 11.45 15.05 -29.00
N LYS A 38 11.02 13.86 -29.43
CA LYS A 38 11.86 12.87 -30.13
C LYS A 38 11.17 12.29 -31.35
N ASP A 39 11.95 12.03 -32.40
CA ASP A 39 11.47 11.27 -33.56
C ASP A 39 11.40 9.77 -33.24
N ILE A 40 10.68 9.04 -34.08
CA ILE A 40 10.46 7.61 -33.88
C ILE A 40 11.74 6.78 -33.94
N ASP A 41 12.71 7.14 -34.78
CA ASP A 41 13.94 6.36 -34.95
C ASP A 41 14.85 6.54 -33.73
N THR A 42 14.87 7.74 -33.16
CA THR A 42 15.55 8.06 -31.90
C THR A 42 14.94 7.28 -30.74
N LEU A 43 13.60 7.28 -30.59
CA LEU A 43 12.92 6.51 -29.54
C LEU A 43 13.14 5.00 -29.68
N THR A 44 13.09 4.48 -30.91
CA THR A 44 13.32 3.06 -31.20
C THR A 44 14.70 2.63 -30.70
N ARG A 45 15.74 3.43 -30.97
CA ARG A 45 17.12 3.14 -30.51
C ARG A 45 17.24 3.24 -28.99
N GLU A 46 16.70 4.29 -28.38
CA GLU A 46 16.80 4.53 -26.94
C GLU A 46 16.11 3.44 -26.11
N LEU A 47 14.92 3.01 -26.53
CA LEU A 47 14.14 1.99 -25.84
C LEU A 47 14.48 0.56 -26.29
N SER A 48 15.40 0.40 -27.26
CA SER A 48 15.71 -0.89 -27.89
C SER A 48 14.44 -1.64 -28.34
N ALA A 49 13.49 -0.88 -28.92
CA ALA A 49 12.15 -1.36 -29.25
C ALA A 49 12.02 -1.72 -30.73
N ASP A 50 10.98 -2.47 -31.08
CA ASP A 50 10.58 -2.62 -32.48
C ASP A 50 9.93 -1.34 -33.00
N ARG A 51 10.37 -0.87 -34.18
CA ARG A 51 9.91 0.39 -34.77
C ARG A 51 8.42 0.39 -35.10
N ARG A 52 7.87 -0.75 -35.55
CA ARG A 52 6.44 -0.85 -35.86
C ARG A 52 5.61 -0.85 -34.57
N ALA A 53 6.05 -1.59 -33.55
CA ALA A 53 5.37 -1.64 -32.26
C ALA A 53 5.30 -0.27 -31.60
N ILE A 54 6.42 0.46 -31.52
CA ILE A 54 6.44 1.78 -30.90
C ILE A 54 5.61 2.79 -31.71
N TYR A 55 5.58 2.70 -33.04
CA TYR A 55 4.70 3.52 -33.88
C TYR A 55 3.24 3.34 -33.48
N ILE A 56 2.75 2.10 -33.46
CA ILE A 56 1.34 1.80 -33.17
C ILE A 56 0.95 2.29 -31.77
N VAL A 57 1.80 2.05 -30.77
CA VAL A 57 1.57 2.50 -29.39
C VAL A 57 1.56 4.03 -29.31
N LEU A 58 2.50 4.72 -29.96
CA LEU A 58 2.55 6.19 -29.96
C LEU A 58 1.32 6.80 -30.63
N GLU A 59 0.83 6.25 -31.74
CA GLU A 59 -0.36 6.80 -32.40
C GLU A 59 -1.62 6.61 -31.54
N ALA A 60 -1.74 5.48 -30.83
CA ALA A 60 -2.82 5.28 -29.86
C ALA A 60 -2.71 6.26 -28.68
N LEU A 61 -1.51 6.43 -28.10
CA LEU A 61 -1.27 7.43 -27.04
C LEU A 61 -1.55 8.87 -27.51
N CYS A 62 -1.30 9.17 -28.79
CA CYS A 62 -1.69 10.45 -29.40
C CYS A 62 -3.21 10.58 -29.48
N GLY A 63 -3.90 9.53 -29.94
CA GLY A 63 -5.36 9.51 -30.05
C GLY A 63 -6.06 9.70 -28.70
N MET A 64 -5.50 9.10 -27.64
CA MET A 64 -5.98 9.30 -26.27
C MET A 64 -5.58 10.66 -25.70
N GLY A 65 -4.53 11.29 -26.23
CA GLY A 65 -4.02 12.61 -25.85
C GLY A 65 -2.89 12.61 -24.81
N TYR A 66 -2.30 11.47 -24.47
CA TYR A 66 -1.18 11.41 -23.52
C TYR A 66 0.14 11.87 -24.13
N VAL A 67 0.28 11.69 -25.44
CA VAL A 67 1.43 12.10 -26.24
C VAL A 67 0.95 13.07 -27.32
N GLU A 68 1.76 14.05 -27.67
CA GLU A 68 1.51 14.95 -28.78
C GLU A 68 2.52 14.72 -29.89
N LYS A 69 2.07 14.83 -31.14
CA LYS A 69 2.93 14.75 -32.33
C LYS A 69 3.03 16.12 -33.00
N LYS A 70 4.22 16.74 -32.93
CA LYS A 70 4.51 18.06 -33.52
C LYS A 70 5.70 17.96 -34.46
N LYS A 71 5.49 18.30 -35.74
CA LYS A 71 6.53 18.29 -36.79
C LYS A 71 7.33 16.97 -36.87
N GLY A 72 6.65 15.83 -36.72
CA GLY A 72 7.27 14.50 -36.76
C GLY A 72 7.95 14.06 -35.45
N MET A 73 7.96 14.91 -34.42
CA MET A 73 8.43 14.58 -33.09
C MET A 73 7.26 14.24 -32.17
N TYR A 74 7.45 13.26 -31.30
CA TYR A 74 6.55 12.91 -30.21
C TYR A 74 7.04 13.56 -28.92
N ILE A 75 6.13 14.05 -28.08
CA ILE A 75 6.42 14.60 -26.76
C ILE A 75 5.29 14.26 -25.80
N ILE A 76 5.57 14.04 -24.53
CA ILE A 76 4.52 13.87 -23.53
C ILE A 76 3.68 15.16 -23.41
N SER A 77 2.36 15.02 -23.37
CA SER A 77 1.42 16.15 -23.24
C SER A 77 1.50 16.79 -21.85
N ASP A 78 1.16 18.08 -21.75
CA ASP A 78 1.17 18.80 -20.48
C ASP A 78 0.23 18.17 -19.44
N ARG A 79 -0.92 17.63 -19.87
CA ARG A 79 -1.85 16.91 -18.97
C ARG A 79 -1.31 15.58 -18.45
N ALA A 80 -0.39 14.95 -19.17
CA ALA A 80 0.16 13.64 -18.81
C ALA A 80 1.46 13.75 -17.99
N ARG A 81 2.11 14.92 -18.00
CA ARG A 81 3.35 15.16 -17.25
C ARG A 81 3.20 14.94 -15.73
N PRO A 82 2.18 15.48 -15.05
CA PRO A 82 2.00 15.24 -13.61
C PRO A 82 1.79 13.75 -13.31
N LEU A 83 1.08 13.04 -14.19
CA LEU A 83 0.74 11.62 -14.01
C LEU A 83 1.96 10.70 -14.09
N PHE A 84 2.89 10.97 -15.01
CA PHE A 84 3.96 10.00 -15.34
C PHE A 84 5.38 10.50 -15.11
N ILE A 85 5.60 11.80 -14.84
CA ILE A 85 6.95 12.39 -14.78
C ILE A 85 7.21 13.16 -13.48
N GLU A 86 6.34 14.09 -13.11
CA GLU A 86 6.71 15.17 -12.15
C GLU A 86 6.63 14.74 -10.67
N GLY A 87 5.98 13.60 -10.37
CA GLY A 87 5.71 13.21 -8.98
C GLY A 87 4.57 14.05 -8.37
N GLY A 88 4.20 13.77 -7.12
CA GLY A 88 3.11 14.47 -6.40
C GLY A 88 1.81 13.68 -6.35
N ASP A 89 0.71 14.34 -5.95
CA ASP A 89 -0.57 13.69 -5.64
C ASP A 89 -1.22 12.99 -6.83
N ASP A 90 -1.02 13.51 -8.05
CA ASP A 90 -1.57 12.94 -9.29
C ASP A 90 -0.65 11.89 -9.93
N TYR A 91 0.56 11.66 -9.39
CA TYR A 91 1.54 10.78 -10.00
C TYR A 91 1.16 9.29 -9.84
N VAL A 92 0.85 8.66 -10.97
CA VAL A 92 0.46 7.24 -11.01
C VAL A 92 1.63 6.30 -11.25
N GLY A 93 2.86 6.81 -11.44
CA GLY A 93 4.01 5.99 -11.82
C GLY A 93 4.41 4.92 -10.79
N GLY A 94 3.99 5.07 -9.52
CA GLY A 94 4.07 4.01 -8.51
C GLY A 94 2.87 3.08 -8.49
N TYR A 95 1.66 3.64 -8.56
CA TYR A 95 0.41 2.88 -8.46
C TYR A 95 0.12 2.00 -9.68
N LEU A 96 0.31 2.52 -10.89
CA LEU A 96 -0.05 1.82 -12.12
C LEU A 96 0.75 0.51 -12.31
N PRO A 97 2.07 0.46 -12.09
CA PRO A 97 2.80 -0.83 -12.09
C PRO A 97 2.28 -1.82 -11.05
N HIS A 98 1.90 -1.35 -9.86
CA HIS A 98 1.29 -2.19 -8.83
C HIS A 98 -0.07 -2.74 -9.29
N PHE A 99 -0.92 -1.90 -9.87
CA PHE A 99 -2.20 -2.29 -10.46
C PHE A 99 -2.02 -3.35 -11.57
N MET A 100 -1.04 -3.18 -12.46
CA MET A 100 -0.76 -4.16 -13.52
C MET A 100 -0.33 -5.52 -12.95
N ASN A 101 0.44 -5.52 -11.86
CA ASN A 101 0.81 -6.77 -11.19
C ASN A 101 -0.39 -7.43 -10.48
N LYS A 102 -1.26 -6.63 -9.88
CA LYS A 102 -2.55 -7.09 -9.35
C LYS A 102 -3.40 -7.76 -10.44
N MET A 103 -3.55 -7.13 -11.61
CA MET A 103 -4.31 -7.69 -12.73
C MET A 103 -3.77 -9.05 -13.19
N LYS A 104 -2.44 -9.20 -13.30
CA LYS A 104 -1.84 -10.50 -13.62
C LYS A 104 -2.20 -11.58 -12.60
N ALA A 105 -2.17 -11.26 -11.30
CA ALA A 105 -2.56 -12.20 -10.25
C ALA A 105 -4.05 -12.54 -10.34
N TRP A 106 -4.90 -11.56 -10.65
CA TRP A 106 -6.34 -11.76 -10.80
C TRP A 106 -6.70 -12.67 -11.98
N LEU A 107 -5.92 -12.64 -13.06
CA LEU A 107 -6.10 -13.58 -14.17
C LEU A 107 -5.85 -15.06 -13.77
N GLU A 108 -5.17 -15.32 -12.65
CA GLU A 108 -4.99 -16.67 -12.08
C GLU A 108 -6.17 -17.11 -11.18
N LEU A 109 -7.14 -16.24 -10.87
CA LEU A 109 -8.30 -16.56 -10.02
C LEU A 109 -9.07 -17.82 -10.42
N PRO A 110 -9.32 -18.12 -11.72
CA PRO A 110 -10.02 -19.35 -12.10
C PRO A 110 -9.31 -20.64 -11.64
N LEU A 111 -7.98 -20.60 -11.49
CA LEU A 111 -7.18 -21.71 -10.97
C LEU A 111 -7.19 -21.71 -9.45
N ILE A 112 -7.06 -20.54 -8.83
CA ILE A 112 -7.09 -20.38 -7.36
C ILE A 112 -8.43 -20.86 -6.78
N ILE A 113 -9.54 -20.52 -7.44
CA ILE A 113 -10.89 -21.00 -7.08
C ILE A 113 -10.98 -22.53 -7.13
N LYS A 114 -10.19 -23.19 -7.98
CA LYS A 114 -10.12 -24.66 -8.07
C LYS A 114 -9.15 -25.29 -7.07
N GLY A 115 -8.54 -24.49 -6.20
CA GLY A 115 -7.66 -24.94 -5.12
C GLY A 115 -6.17 -24.85 -5.43
N GLU A 116 -5.77 -24.27 -6.56
CA GLU A 116 -4.36 -23.90 -6.75
C GLU A 116 -3.98 -22.80 -5.76
N LYS A 117 -2.76 -22.87 -5.22
CA LYS A 117 -2.26 -21.80 -4.36
C LYS A 117 -1.84 -20.62 -5.23
N PRO A 118 -2.09 -19.37 -4.80
CA PRO A 118 -1.55 -18.22 -5.50
C PRO A 118 -0.02 -18.37 -5.55
N GLY A 119 0.57 -18.10 -6.72
CA GLY A 119 2.01 -18.16 -6.86
C GLY A 119 2.67 -17.21 -5.87
N ARG A 120 3.51 -17.72 -4.95
CA ARG A 120 4.25 -16.90 -3.97
C ARG A 120 5.30 -16.07 -4.70
N LYS A 121 4.87 -14.99 -5.34
CA LYS A 121 5.75 -14.05 -6.05
C LYS A 121 6.20 -13.01 -5.02
N LYS A 122 7.50 -12.97 -4.71
CA LYS A 122 8.08 -11.74 -4.13
C LYS A 122 7.63 -10.57 -5.00
N PRO A 123 7.39 -9.37 -4.44
CA PRO A 123 7.10 -8.20 -5.26
C PRO A 123 8.12 -8.15 -6.41
N GLU A 124 7.67 -8.17 -7.67
CA GLU A 124 8.58 -8.11 -8.83
C GLU A 124 9.53 -6.91 -8.70
N SER A 125 9.10 -5.87 -7.96
CA SER A 125 9.92 -4.76 -7.50
C SER A 125 9.42 -4.26 -6.14
N ILE A 126 10.29 -4.33 -5.11
CA ILE A 126 10.06 -3.68 -3.80
C ILE A 126 9.84 -2.18 -4.01
N SER A 127 10.58 -1.57 -4.94
CA SER A 127 10.43 -0.15 -5.24
C SER A 127 9.05 0.21 -5.78
N ALA A 128 8.51 -0.57 -6.72
CA ALA A 128 7.17 -0.32 -7.24
C ALA A 128 6.10 -0.46 -6.13
N PHE A 129 6.22 -1.50 -5.30
CA PHE A 129 5.28 -1.72 -4.20
C PHE A 129 5.36 -0.59 -3.15
N MET A 130 6.56 -0.22 -2.73
CA MET A 130 6.77 0.85 -1.75
C MET A 130 6.33 2.22 -2.27
N ASN A 131 6.56 2.53 -3.56
CA ASN A 131 6.04 3.76 -4.16
C ASN A 131 4.50 3.78 -4.23
N ALA A 132 3.86 2.63 -4.53
CA ALA A 132 2.41 2.53 -4.50
C ALA A 132 1.85 2.74 -3.08
N MET A 133 2.48 2.16 -2.06
CA MET A 133 2.08 2.39 -0.66
C MET A 133 2.33 3.85 -0.22
N ALA A 134 3.37 4.48 -0.78
CA ALA A 134 3.71 5.87 -0.49
C ALA A 134 2.71 6.88 -1.10
N SER A 135 1.88 6.46 -2.08
CA SER A 135 0.91 7.34 -2.74
C SER A 135 -0.33 7.67 -1.89
N ARG A 136 -0.48 7.07 -0.70
CA ARG A 136 -1.55 7.43 0.23
C ARG A 136 -1.42 8.92 0.60
N PRO A 137 -2.46 9.76 0.50
CA PRO A 137 -2.35 11.19 0.79
C PRO A 137 -1.87 11.48 2.22
N ASP A 138 -0.94 12.42 2.39
CA ASP A 138 -0.37 12.78 3.70
C ASP A 138 -1.45 13.22 4.69
N ALA A 139 -2.44 13.97 4.22
CA ALA A 139 -3.56 14.41 5.05
C ALA A 139 -4.36 13.25 5.67
N MET A 140 -4.42 12.08 5.02
CA MET A 140 -5.08 10.90 5.59
C MET A 140 -4.20 10.21 6.62
N VAL A 141 -2.89 10.11 6.36
CA VAL A 141 -1.92 9.60 7.33
C VAL A 141 -1.94 10.46 8.61
N GLU A 142 -1.93 11.78 8.45
CA GLU A 142 -1.97 12.73 9.56
C GLU A 142 -3.22 12.57 10.43
N LYS A 143 -4.40 12.41 9.83
CA LYS A 143 -5.66 12.17 10.57
C LYS A 143 -5.63 10.89 11.39
N VAL A 144 -5.13 9.78 10.82
CA VAL A 144 -5.01 8.51 11.54
C VAL A 144 -4.10 8.65 12.75
N VAL A 145 -2.97 9.34 12.58
CA VAL A 145 -2.04 9.62 13.67
C VAL A 145 -2.67 10.51 14.75
N ASP A 146 -3.43 11.53 14.35
CA ASP A 146 -4.13 12.40 15.30
C ASP A 146 -5.15 11.62 16.15
N GLU A 147 -5.91 10.71 15.56
CA GLU A 147 -6.84 9.84 16.32
C GLU A 147 -6.10 8.90 17.29
N CYS A 148 -4.93 8.36 16.88
CA CYS A 148 -4.09 7.57 17.80
C CYS A 148 -3.65 8.40 19.01
N LEU A 149 -3.26 9.67 18.80
CA LEU A 149 -2.87 10.58 19.90
C LEU A 149 -4.07 11.09 20.70
N MET A 150 -5.25 11.19 20.11
CA MET A 150 -6.47 11.48 20.86
C MET A 150 -6.83 10.33 21.81
N ARG A 151 -6.60 9.09 21.38
CA ARG A 151 -6.77 7.88 22.19
C ARG A 151 -5.70 7.77 23.29
N LYS A 152 -4.43 8.06 22.99
CA LYS A 152 -3.30 8.03 23.95
C LYS A 152 -2.54 9.37 23.96
N LYS A 153 -3.10 10.36 24.65
CA LYS A 153 -2.66 11.78 24.65
C LYS A 153 -1.26 12.03 25.22
N ASP A 154 -0.83 11.15 26.12
CA ASP A 154 0.47 11.19 26.79
C ASP A 154 1.50 10.26 26.13
N ALA A 155 1.23 9.76 24.92
CA ALA A 155 2.16 8.92 24.18
C ALA A 155 3.47 9.67 23.88
N VAL A 156 4.60 9.01 24.16
CA VAL A 156 5.94 9.51 23.83
C VAL A 156 6.72 8.55 22.94
N SER A 157 6.29 7.29 22.83
CA SER A 157 6.90 6.30 21.95
C SER A 157 5.89 5.50 21.12
N VAL A 158 6.24 5.23 19.87
CA VAL A 158 5.46 4.42 18.94
C VAL A 158 6.33 3.37 18.23
N LEU A 159 5.77 2.18 18.04
CA LEU A 159 6.28 1.17 17.10
C LEU A 159 5.36 1.14 15.88
N ASP A 160 5.88 1.55 14.72
CA ASP A 160 5.26 1.38 13.41
C ASP A 160 5.69 0.01 12.86
N LEU A 161 4.89 -1.02 13.19
CA LEU A 161 5.14 -2.40 12.78
C LEU A 161 4.70 -2.58 11.33
N GLY A 162 5.56 -3.10 10.46
CA GLY A 162 5.30 -3.17 9.02
C GLY A 162 5.15 -1.80 8.34
N GLY A 163 5.88 -0.79 8.83
CA GLY A 163 5.67 0.61 8.46
C GLY A 163 6.01 0.99 7.01
N GLY A 164 6.60 0.08 6.23
CA GLY A 164 6.83 0.22 4.80
C GLY A 164 7.47 1.56 4.42
N PRO A 165 6.80 2.43 3.65
CA PRO A 165 7.34 3.73 3.24
C PRO A 165 7.67 4.71 4.39
N GLY A 166 7.24 4.42 5.62
CA GLY A 166 7.50 5.22 6.82
C GLY A 166 6.69 6.52 6.90
N LYS A 167 5.53 6.58 6.23
CA LYS A 167 4.64 7.76 6.32
C LYS A 167 4.09 7.95 7.73
N TYR A 168 3.62 6.88 8.37
CA TYR A 168 3.09 6.92 9.73
C TYR A 168 4.20 7.22 10.75
N ALA A 169 5.32 6.49 10.71
CA ALA A 169 6.49 6.78 11.55
C ALA A 169 6.92 8.25 11.50
N ARG A 170 7.06 8.85 10.30
CA ARG A 170 7.38 10.28 10.15
C ARG A 170 6.28 11.20 10.70
N ALA A 171 5.02 10.86 10.46
CA ALA A 171 3.90 11.65 10.95
C ALA A 171 3.82 11.66 12.49
N PHE A 172 4.12 10.52 13.15
CA PHE A 172 4.27 10.44 14.60
C PHE A 172 5.47 11.25 15.11
N VAL A 173 6.64 11.16 14.47
CA VAL A 173 7.83 11.96 14.80
C VAL A 173 7.54 13.46 14.70
N LYS A 174 6.80 13.89 13.66
CA LYS A 174 6.35 15.29 13.51
C LYS A 174 5.50 15.79 14.68
N ARG A 175 4.87 14.88 15.44
CA ARG A 175 4.09 15.16 16.65
C ARG A 175 4.87 14.97 17.95
N GLY A 176 6.19 14.74 17.84
CA GLY A 176 7.11 14.69 18.99
C GLY A 176 7.29 13.31 19.61
N LEU A 177 6.82 12.24 18.97
CA LEU A 177 7.02 10.87 19.45
C LEU A 177 8.36 10.31 18.96
N LYS A 178 8.96 9.46 19.78
CA LYS A 178 10.04 8.56 19.36
C LYS A 178 9.47 7.37 18.62
N ALA A 179 9.75 7.26 17.33
CA ALA A 179 9.24 6.20 16.48
C ALA A 179 10.29 5.12 16.22
N VAL A 180 9.87 3.87 16.29
CA VAL A 180 10.59 2.73 15.71
C VAL A 180 9.80 2.26 14.51
N LEU A 181 10.41 2.26 13.33
CA LEU A 181 9.83 1.63 12.14
C LEU A 181 10.49 0.25 12.00
N PHE A 182 9.67 -0.79 12.10
CA PHE A 182 10.10 -2.18 12.00
C PHE A 182 9.51 -2.83 10.75
N ASP A 183 10.36 -3.33 9.85
CA ASP A 183 9.92 -4.01 8.62
C ASP A 183 10.98 -5.02 8.16
N MET A 184 10.65 -5.77 7.11
CA MET A 184 11.57 -6.72 6.48
C MET A 184 12.89 -6.04 6.10
N PRO A 185 14.04 -6.74 6.22
CA PRO A 185 15.35 -6.17 5.92
C PRO A 185 15.41 -5.46 4.56
N GLU A 186 14.87 -6.09 3.52
CA GLU A 186 14.84 -5.56 2.16
C GLU A 186 13.94 -4.32 2.01
N THR A 187 12.86 -4.22 2.79
CA THR A 187 11.99 -3.05 2.83
C THR A 187 12.75 -1.88 3.44
N ILE A 188 13.33 -2.07 4.63
CA ILE A 188 14.10 -1.04 5.33
C ILE A 188 15.27 -0.55 4.48
N ASP A 189 16.03 -1.45 3.86
CA ASP A 189 17.13 -1.11 2.98
C ASP A 189 16.68 -0.21 1.82
N HIS A 190 15.53 -0.52 1.21
CA HIS A 190 14.98 0.31 0.16
C HIS A 190 14.48 1.66 0.67
N VAL A 191 13.60 1.68 1.67
CA VAL A 191 12.87 2.88 2.10
C VAL A 191 13.76 3.87 2.84
N SER A 192 14.82 3.39 3.51
CA SER A 192 15.78 4.24 4.21
C SER A 192 16.41 5.29 3.29
N SER A 193 16.77 4.86 2.09
CA SER A 193 17.39 5.71 1.07
C SER A 193 16.34 6.34 0.16
N ALA A 194 15.40 5.54 -0.37
CA ALA A 194 14.44 6.01 -1.37
C ALA A 194 13.48 7.08 -0.85
N PHE A 195 13.14 7.03 0.44
CA PHE A 195 12.23 7.97 1.07
C PHE A 195 12.91 8.83 2.16
N GLY A 196 14.24 8.85 2.20
CA GLY A 196 14.99 9.73 3.10
C GLY A 196 14.66 9.54 4.58
N LEU A 197 14.51 8.29 5.03
CA LEU A 197 14.27 7.99 6.45
C LEU A 197 15.58 8.01 7.26
N THR A 198 16.73 7.87 6.60
CA THR A 198 18.04 7.97 7.24
C THR A 198 18.28 9.39 7.77
N GLY A 199 18.58 9.50 9.07
CA GLY A 199 18.91 10.78 9.70
C GLY A 199 17.70 11.60 10.17
N VAL A 200 16.48 11.07 10.04
CA VAL A 200 15.30 11.66 10.69
C VAL A 200 15.48 11.53 12.20
N SER A 201 15.51 12.67 12.91
CA SER A 201 15.63 12.68 14.37
C SER A 201 14.45 11.97 15.01
N ASP A 202 14.69 11.27 16.13
CA ASP A 202 13.68 10.46 16.85
C ASP A 202 13.04 9.31 16.06
N LEU A 203 13.55 8.99 14.87
CA LEU A 203 13.19 7.79 14.10
C LEU A 203 14.31 6.75 14.15
N THR A 204 13.98 5.53 14.60
CA THR A 204 14.86 4.37 14.53
C THR A 204 14.33 3.38 13.49
N LEU A 205 15.21 2.92 12.59
CA LEU A 205 14.87 1.88 11.61
C LEU A 205 15.36 0.53 12.13
N MET A 206 14.45 -0.44 12.25
CA MET A 206 14.76 -1.80 12.69
C MET A 206 14.36 -2.80 11.61
N LYS A 207 15.23 -3.78 11.38
CA LYS A 207 15.06 -4.83 10.38
C LYS A 207 14.68 -6.13 11.08
N GLY A 208 13.60 -6.76 10.65
CA GLY A 208 13.23 -8.08 11.11
C GLY A 208 11.92 -8.57 10.51
N ASP A 209 11.53 -9.78 10.87
CA ASP A 209 10.30 -10.42 10.41
C ASP A 209 9.37 -10.61 11.60
N PHE A 210 8.28 -9.85 11.67
CA PHE A 210 7.34 -9.92 12.79
C PHE A 210 6.52 -11.23 12.80
N THR A 211 6.64 -12.06 11.75
CA THR A 211 6.08 -13.41 11.75
C THR A 211 6.97 -14.41 12.49
N ASP A 212 8.25 -14.09 12.73
CA ASP A 212 9.14 -14.90 13.56
C ASP A 212 8.61 -14.98 15.00
N VAL A 213 8.61 -16.20 15.58
CA VAL A 213 8.20 -16.44 16.97
C VAL A 213 9.05 -15.63 17.96
N GLY A 214 10.31 -15.37 17.62
CA GLY A 214 11.27 -14.65 18.43
C GLY A 214 11.24 -13.13 18.30
N PHE A 215 10.48 -12.53 17.37
CA PHE A 215 10.66 -11.12 16.98
C PHE A 215 10.50 -10.13 18.15
N VAL A 216 9.63 -10.45 19.13
CA VAL A 216 9.45 -9.64 20.36
C VAL A 216 10.77 -9.47 21.12
N ARG A 217 11.68 -10.45 21.06
CA ARG A 217 12.98 -10.42 21.73
C ARG A 217 13.95 -9.42 21.08
N GLU A 218 13.73 -9.06 19.82
CA GLU A 218 14.56 -8.06 19.12
C GLU A 218 14.45 -6.67 19.75
N PHE A 219 13.38 -6.41 20.50
CA PHE A 219 13.14 -5.16 21.21
C PHE A 219 13.80 -5.11 22.60
N ASN A 220 14.46 -6.17 23.07
CA ASN A 220 15.18 -6.18 24.36
C ASN A 220 14.35 -5.63 25.53
N GLU A 221 13.12 -6.12 25.70
CA GLU A 221 12.15 -5.70 26.74
C GLU A 221 11.62 -4.26 26.58
N GLN A 222 11.98 -3.54 25.52
CA GLN A 222 11.38 -2.25 25.18
C GLN A 222 9.89 -2.41 24.84
N THR A 223 9.09 -1.50 25.38
CA THR A 223 7.64 -1.39 25.12
C THR A 223 7.27 0.03 24.70
N PHE A 224 6.12 0.17 24.05
CA PHE A 224 5.68 1.39 23.38
C PHE A 224 4.33 1.87 23.91
N ASP A 225 4.10 3.18 23.89
CA ASP A 225 2.78 3.73 24.23
C ASP A 225 1.76 3.41 23.14
N ILE A 226 2.21 3.31 21.89
CA ILE A 226 1.42 2.94 20.71
C ILE A 226 2.17 1.85 19.93
N VAL A 227 1.50 0.74 19.62
CA VAL A 227 1.93 -0.18 18.55
C VAL A 227 0.96 0.00 17.38
N PHE A 228 1.43 0.59 16.29
CA PHE A 228 0.66 0.86 15.09
C PHE A 228 0.89 -0.22 14.04
N MET A 229 -0.19 -0.68 13.41
CA MET A 229 -0.20 -1.74 12.40
C MET A 229 -1.08 -1.31 11.23
N GLY A 230 -0.51 -0.62 10.25
CA GLY A 230 -1.23 -0.20 9.05
C GLY A 230 -1.15 -1.24 7.95
N ASN A 231 -2.29 -1.71 7.44
CA ASN A 231 -2.35 -2.56 6.25
C ASN A 231 -1.57 -3.88 6.35
N ILE A 232 -1.63 -4.54 7.51
CA ILE A 232 -0.94 -5.82 7.77
C ILE A 232 -1.90 -6.98 7.94
N THR A 233 -2.98 -6.78 8.70
CA THR A 233 -3.80 -7.90 9.17
C THR A 233 -4.54 -8.61 8.04
N HIS A 234 -4.83 -7.93 6.94
CA HIS A 234 -5.39 -8.56 5.74
C HIS A 234 -4.45 -9.56 5.03
N ILE A 235 -3.13 -9.51 5.29
CA ILE A 235 -2.14 -10.38 4.64
C ILE A 235 -2.20 -11.81 5.20
N TYR A 236 -2.61 -11.93 6.47
CA TYR A 236 -2.53 -13.15 7.27
C TYR A 236 -3.89 -13.74 7.56
N SER A 237 -3.94 -15.04 7.81
CA SER A 237 -5.14 -15.72 8.29
C SER A 237 -5.57 -15.26 9.69
N GLU A 238 -6.78 -15.64 10.09
CA GLU A 238 -7.30 -15.41 11.44
C GLU A 238 -6.35 -15.93 12.54
N ASP A 239 -5.89 -17.19 12.44
CA ASP A 239 -5.00 -17.78 13.44
C ASP A 239 -3.65 -17.05 13.53
N GLU A 240 -3.10 -16.65 12.38
CA GLU A 240 -1.86 -15.89 12.31
C GLU A 240 -2.04 -14.48 12.90
N ASN A 241 -3.18 -13.82 12.66
CA ASN A 241 -3.49 -12.52 13.26
C ASN A 241 -3.69 -12.60 14.77
N ARG A 242 -4.34 -13.65 15.30
CA ARG A 242 -4.42 -13.86 16.76
C ARG A 242 -3.02 -13.95 17.37
N VAL A 243 -2.15 -14.73 16.75
CA VAL A 243 -0.74 -14.86 17.20
C VAL A 243 0.01 -13.54 17.11
N LEU A 244 -0.17 -12.80 16.02
CA LEU A 244 0.46 -11.50 15.81
C LEU A 244 0.02 -10.49 16.87
N LEU A 245 -1.28 -10.40 17.17
CA LEU A 245 -1.81 -9.47 18.18
C LEU A 245 -1.40 -9.85 19.60
N MET A 246 -1.34 -11.14 19.93
CA MET A 246 -0.75 -11.60 21.21
C MET A 246 0.72 -11.19 21.35
N ARG A 247 1.49 -11.19 20.26
CA ARG A 247 2.89 -10.75 20.27
C ARG A 247 3.00 -9.23 20.33
N ALA A 248 2.18 -8.52 19.56
CA ALA A 248 2.10 -7.06 19.60
C ALA A 248 1.74 -6.56 21.01
N GLY A 249 0.82 -7.23 21.70
CA GLY A 249 0.48 -6.94 23.10
C GLY A 249 1.69 -6.94 24.04
N LYS A 250 2.67 -7.84 23.84
CA LYS A 250 3.91 -7.87 24.64
C LYS A 250 4.82 -6.66 24.41
N LEU A 251 4.60 -5.91 23.33
CA LEU A 251 5.33 -4.69 22.99
C LEU A 251 4.56 -3.43 23.39
N VAL A 252 3.31 -3.55 23.87
CA VAL A 252 2.52 -2.42 24.35
C VAL A 252 2.75 -2.24 25.84
N LYS A 253 3.00 -1.02 26.29
CA LYS A 253 3.06 -0.69 27.74
C LYS A 253 1.71 -0.92 28.40
N ASN A 254 1.69 -1.11 29.71
CA ASN A 254 0.45 -1.01 30.48
C ASN A 254 -0.25 0.32 30.19
N THR A 255 -1.56 0.29 29.91
CA THR A 255 -2.36 1.46 29.47
C THR A 255 -1.96 2.09 28.13
N GLY A 256 -0.99 1.49 27.42
CA GLY A 256 -0.71 1.79 26.02
C GLY A 256 -1.79 1.23 25.11
N ILE A 257 -1.68 1.53 23.81
CA ILE A 257 -2.67 1.09 22.82
C ILE A 257 -2.03 0.31 21.67
N VAL A 258 -2.82 -0.59 21.10
CA VAL A 258 -2.62 -1.04 19.72
C VAL A 258 -3.57 -0.30 18.81
N ALA A 259 -3.09 0.10 17.63
CA ALA A 259 -3.85 0.79 16.61
C ALA A 259 -3.66 0.08 15.26
N ILE A 260 -4.74 -0.44 14.68
CA ILE A 260 -4.74 -1.22 13.45
C ILE A 260 -5.55 -0.47 12.40
N GLU A 261 -4.94 -0.14 11.27
CA GLU A 261 -5.65 0.46 10.13
C GLU A 261 -5.84 -0.58 9.02
N ASP A 262 -7.07 -0.94 8.70
CA ASP A 262 -7.34 -1.92 7.65
C ASP A 262 -8.74 -1.77 7.01
N PHE A 263 -9.04 -2.61 6.02
CA PHE A 263 -10.36 -2.77 5.42
C PHE A 263 -11.20 -3.72 6.28
N VAL A 264 -12.17 -3.19 7.04
CA VAL A 264 -13.05 -4.00 7.88
C VAL A 264 -14.26 -4.48 7.08
N ARG A 265 -14.40 -5.79 6.95
CA ARG A 265 -15.52 -6.44 6.24
C ARG A 265 -16.84 -6.14 6.94
N GLY A 266 -17.83 -5.71 6.15
CA GLY A 266 -19.14 -5.24 6.64
C GLY A 266 -19.19 -3.75 7.01
N SER A 267 -18.04 -3.07 7.11
CA SER A 267 -17.96 -1.62 7.36
C SER A 267 -17.44 -0.87 6.15
N SER A 268 -16.30 -1.30 5.59
CA SER A 268 -15.75 -0.75 4.36
C SER A 268 -16.50 -1.29 3.13
N PRO A 269 -16.95 -0.41 2.21
CA PRO A 269 -17.66 -0.83 1.00
C PRO A 269 -16.75 -1.59 0.01
N SER A 270 -15.43 -1.46 0.18
CA SER A 270 -14.43 -2.10 -0.69
C SER A 270 -13.86 -3.38 -0.11
N ALA A 271 -14.21 -3.76 1.14
CA ALA A 271 -13.57 -4.87 1.84
C ALA A 271 -13.71 -6.21 1.09
N GLU A 272 -14.90 -6.55 0.59
CA GLU A 272 -15.14 -7.80 -0.11
C GLU A 272 -14.34 -7.88 -1.42
N MET A 273 -14.26 -6.77 -2.16
CA MET A 273 -13.45 -6.68 -3.38
C MET A 273 -11.95 -6.72 -3.06
N PHE A 274 -11.55 -6.13 -1.94
CA PHE A 274 -10.17 -6.20 -1.45
C PHE A 274 -9.81 -7.61 -0.97
N ALA A 275 -10.76 -8.38 -0.44
CA ALA A 275 -10.54 -9.79 -0.10
C ALA A 275 -10.18 -10.64 -1.32
N VAL A 276 -10.74 -10.34 -2.50
CA VAL A 276 -10.33 -10.97 -3.77
C VAL A 276 -8.87 -10.67 -4.09
N ASN A 277 -8.40 -9.45 -3.78
CA ASN A 277 -6.99 -9.11 -3.93
C ASN A 277 -6.09 -9.94 -3.00
N MET A 278 -6.52 -10.17 -1.77
CA MET A 278 -5.79 -11.01 -0.83
C MET A 278 -5.75 -12.47 -1.25
N LEU A 279 -6.89 -13.00 -1.72
CA LEU A 279 -6.97 -14.36 -2.27
C LEU A 279 -5.99 -14.56 -3.43
N ALA A 280 -5.85 -13.56 -4.30
CA ALA A 280 -4.95 -13.63 -5.45
C ALA A 280 -3.46 -13.42 -5.08
N SER A 281 -3.17 -12.75 -3.97
CA SER A 281 -1.82 -12.26 -3.66
C SER A 281 -1.16 -12.94 -2.46
N THR A 282 -1.92 -13.65 -1.64
CA THR A 282 -1.47 -14.23 -0.37
C THR A 282 -2.03 -15.64 -0.21
N GLU A 283 -1.31 -16.52 0.49
CA GLU A 283 -1.77 -17.91 0.65
C GLU A 283 -3.03 -18.03 1.52
N ARG A 284 -3.23 -17.11 2.48
CA ARG A 284 -4.31 -17.19 3.48
C ARG A 284 -4.93 -15.86 3.89
N GLY A 285 -4.51 -14.75 3.30
CA GLY A 285 -5.03 -13.43 3.63
C GLY A 285 -6.48 -13.24 3.19
N GLY A 286 -7.09 -12.18 3.69
CA GLY A 286 -8.48 -11.84 3.45
C GLY A 286 -8.83 -10.49 4.06
N THR A 287 -10.11 -10.24 4.29
CA THR A 287 -10.57 -9.11 5.09
C THR A 287 -11.40 -9.61 6.25
N TRP A 288 -11.30 -8.92 7.38
CA TRP A 288 -11.80 -9.41 8.66
C TRP A 288 -12.92 -8.51 9.18
N THR A 289 -13.86 -9.12 9.90
CA THR A 289 -15.00 -8.39 10.50
C THR A 289 -14.58 -7.70 11.79
N GLU A 290 -15.32 -6.67 12.19
CA GLU A 290 -15.12 -6.01 13.50
C GLU A 290 -15.20 -7.01 14.67
N SER A 291 -16.14 -7.97 14.63
CA SER A 291 -16.26 -8.99 15.68
C SER A 291 -15.00 -9.85 15.82
N GLN A 292 -14.36 -10.18 14.70
CA GLN A 292 -13.10 -10.94 14.71
C GLN A 292 -11.98 -10.11 15.35
N TYR A 293 -11.81 -8.85 14.95
CA TYR A 293 -10.82 -7.96 15.59
C TYR A 293 -11.05 -7.83 17.10
N ARG A 294 -12.31 -7.63 17.52
CA ARG A 294 -12.66 -7.54 18.95
C ARG A 294 -12.24 -8.79 19.72
N GLU A 295 -12.55 -9.96 19.17
CA GLU A 295 -12.20 -11.25 19.78
C GLU A 295 -10.68 -11.41 19.90
N TRP A 296 -9.93 -11.18 18.82
CA TRP A 296 -8.47 -11.34 18.82
C TRP A 296 -7.77 -10.36 19.76
N LEU A 297 -8.28 -9.13 19.86
CA LEU A 297 -7.76 -8.12 20.77
C LEU A 297 -8.05 -8.48 22.22
N THR A 298 -9.24 -8.99 22.54
CA THR A 298 -9.56 -9.48 23.88
C THR A 298 -8.69 -10.67 24.28
N ASP A 299 -8.49 -11.65 23.39
CA ASP A 299 -7.60 -12.78 23.63
C ASP A 299 -6.14 -12.35 23.87
N ALA A 300 -5.73 -11.24 23.26
CA ALA A 300 -4.41 -10.65 23.42
C ALA A 300 -4.27 -9.73 24.65
N GLY A 301 -5.30 -9.61 25.50
CA GLY A 301 -5.26 -8.84 26.74
C GLY A 301 -5.63 -7.35 26.57
N PHE A 302 -6.24 -6.97 25.44
CA PHE A 302 -6.72 -5.63 25.22
C PHE A 302 -8.21 -5.48 25.55
N SER A 303 -8.60 -4.29 26.01
CA SER A 303 -10.00 -3.90 26.23
C SER A 303 -10.30 -2.52 25.64
N TYR A 304 -11.55 -2.07 25.79
CA TYR A 304 -12.05 -0.80 25.25
C TYR A 304 -11.78 -0.64 23.73
N VAL A 305 -12.17 -1.64 22.95
CA VAL A 305 -11.99 -1.64 21.49
C VAL A 305 -12.92 -0.62 20.84
N GLU A 306 -12.35 0.34 20.12
CA GLU A 306 -13.03 1.37 19.33
C GLU A 306 -12.72 1.20 17.85
N VAL A 307 -13.71 1.43 16.98
CA VAL A 307 -13.56 1.38 15.51
C VAL A 307 -14.01 2.72 14.95
N ILE A 308 -13.13 3.37 14.19
CA ILE A 308 -13.34 4.70 13.62
C ILE A 308 -13.23 4.61 12.11
N ASP A 309 -14.22 5.15 11.40
CA ASP A 309 -14.22 5.21 9.94
C ASP A 309 -13.37 6.38 9.41
N PHE A 310 -12.58 6.09 8.38
CA PHE A 310 -11.79 7.07 7.63
C PHE A 310 -12.12 7.04 6.15
N ASP A 311 -11.78 8.12 5.46
CA ASP A 311 -11.79 8.17 3.99
C ASP A 311 -13.14 7.77 3.38
N GLY A 312 -14.23 8.36 3.90
CA GLY A 312 -15.59 8.00 3.44
C GLY A 312 -16.04 6.59 3.83
N ARG A 313 -15.41 5.98 4.85
CA ARG A 313 -15.56 4.60 5.33
C ARG A 313 -14.75 3.56 4.56
N GLU A 314 -13.88 3.96 3.62
CA GLU A 314 -13.03 3.02 2.89
C GLU A 314 -12.10 2.21 3.79
N LYS A 315 -11.61 2.82 4.89
CA LYS A 315 -10.78 2.14 5.89
C LYS A 315 -11.26 2.44 7.29
N GLN A 316 -10.92 1.55 8.21
CA GLN A 316 -11.20 1.66 9.63
C GLN A 316 -9.90 1.69 10.42
N LEU A 317 -9.85 2.53 11.45
CA LEU A 317 -8.86 2.46 12.52
C LEU A 317 -9.49 1.76 13.71
N ILE A 318 -8.96 0.60 14.07
CA ILE A 318 -9.32 -0.14 15.26
C ILE A 318 -8.29 0.20 16.34
N THR A 319 -8.73 0.72 17.49
CA THR A 319 -7.85 0.96 18.63
C THR A 319 -8.30 0.16 19.85
N ALA A 320 -7.36 -0.31 20.65
CA ALA A 320 -7.66 -1.00 21.91
C ALA A 320 -6.57 -0.74 22.94
N VAL A 321 -6.95 -0.76 24.22
CA VAL A 321 -6.08 -0.40 25.36
C VAL A 321 -5.59 -1.66 26.05
N MET A 322 -4.28 -1.73 26.31
CA MET A 322 -3.70 -2.84 27.07
C MET A 322 -4.12 -2.76 28.54
N GLU A 323 -4.69 -3.84 29.06
CA GLU A 323 -5.08 -3.91 30.47
C GLU A 323 -3.87 -3.86 31.40
N ILE A 324 -4.10 -3.37 32.63
CA ILE A 324 -3.09 -3.43 33.68
C ILE A 324 -3.17 -4.84 34.27
N ILE A 325 -2.14 -5.65 33.99
CA ILE A 325 -1.93 -6.96 34.64
C ILE A 325 -1.33 -6.75 36.03
#